data_AF-A0A1C4S4N4-F1
#
_entry.id   AF-A0A1C4S4N4-F1
#
_cell.length_a   1.000
_cell.length_b   1.000
_cell.length_c   1.000
_cell.angle_alpha   90.00
_cell.angle_beta   90.00
_cell.angle_gamma   90.00
#
_symmetry.space_group_name_H-M   'P 1'
#
loop_
_entity.id
_entity.type
_entity.pdbx_description
1 polymer ?
#
loop_
_entity_poly.entity_id
_entity_poly.type
_entity_poly.pdbx_seq_one_letter_code
_entity_poly.pdbx_strand_id
1 'polypeptide(L)' 'MWQSVSEGRVGLVAIEDGYRATVRDTGEHLVPAGPGERGARDDIVDEIAEQALDTGARVRFVPDDALADVGRIAAVLRS' A
#
# COMPACT_ATOMS: atom_id res chain seq x y z
N MET A 1 -6.79 -2.00 -3.99
CA MET A 1 -5.41 -2.52 -3.87
C MET A 1 -5.18 -3.16 -2.51
N TRP A 2 -5.34 -2.42 -1.40
CA TRP A 2 -5.27 -2.96 -0.02
C TRP A 2 -5.98 -4.31 0.15
N GLN A 3 -7.29 -4.39 -0.15
CA GLN A 3 -8.04 -5.64 -0.06
C GLN A 3 -7.42 -6.78 -0.90
N SER A 4 -6.95 -6.50 -2.11
CA SER A 4 -6.29 -7.52 -2.95
C SER A 4 -4.95 -7.98 -2.38
N VAL A 5 -4.22 -7.12 -1.67
CA VAL A 5 -3.01 -7.48 -0.93
C VAL A 5 -3.38 -8.35 0.28
N SER A 6 -4.35 -7.92 1.09
CA SER A 6 -4.83 -8.67 2.27
C SER A 6 -5.39 -10.06 1.92
N GLU A 7 -6.04 -10.19 0.76
CA GLU A 7 -6.59 -11.45 0.26
C GLU A 7 -5.57 -12.27 -0.56
N GLY A 8 -4.30 -11.85 -0.60
CA GLY A 8 -3.20 -12.60 -1.23
C GLY A 8 -3.28 -12.71 -2.76
N ARG A 9 -4.05 -11.85 -3.42
CA ARG A 9 -4.22 -11.87 -4.88
C ARG A 9 -3.15 -11.11 -5.65
N VAL A 10 -2.24 -10.44 -4.96
CA VAL A 10 -1.17 -9.63 -5.55
C VAL A 10 0.10 -10.47 -5.73
N GLY A 11 0.78 -10.30 -6.86
CA GLY A 11 2.07 -10.94 -7.17
C GLY A 11 3.28 -9.98 -7.04
N LEU A 12 3.04 -8.68 -7.21
CA LEU A 12 4.05 -7.62 -7.05
C LEU A 12 3.40 -6.33 -6.54
N VAL A 13 4.02 -5.69 -5.55
CA VAL A 13 3.74 -4.30 -5.15
C VAL A 13 4.95 -3.44 -5.47
N ALA A 14 4.73 -2.32 -6.16
CA ALA A 14 5.74 -1.28 -6.41
C ALA A 14 5.41 -0.04 -5.57
N ILE A 15 6.42 0.50 -4.87
CA ILE A 15 6.28 1.61 -3.92
C ILE A 15 7.34 2.66 -4.29
N GLU A 16 6.98 3.92 -4.42
CA GLU A 16 7.98 4.99 -4.53
C GLU A 16 8.78 5.12 -3.23
N ASP A 17 10.09 5.23 -3.36
CA ASP A 17 10.98 5.38 -2.22
C ASP A 17 10.62 6.64 -1.40
N GLY A 18 10.68 6.52 -0.09
CA GLY A 18 10.29 7.60 0.82
C GLY A 18 8.80 7.98 0.84
N TYR A 19 7.94 7.36 0.01
CA TYR A 19 6.50 7.63 0.04
C TYR A 19 5.87 7.14 1.35
N ARG A 20 5.11 8.02 2.01
CA ARG A 20 4.37 7.73 3.24
C ARG A 20 2.95 8.23 3.10
N ALA A 21 2.02 7.48 3.69
CA ALA A 21 0.62 7.84 3.72
C ALA A 21 0.00 7.44 5.05
N THR A 22 -0.84 8.33 5.57
CA THR A 22 -1.68 8.04 6.73
C THR A 22 -3.11 7.87 6.25
N VAL A 23 -3.74 6.78 6.63
CA VAL A 23 -5.12 6.46 6.21
C VAL A 23 -5.93 5.96 7.38
N ARG A 24 -7.25 5.97 7.23
CA ARG A 24 -8.17 5.26 8.11
C ARG A 24 -8.93 4.21 7.29
N ASP A 25 -9.09 3.05 7.88
CA ASP A 25 -9.93 1.99 7.32
C ASP A 25 -11.41 2.29 7.63
N THR A 26 -12.25 2.28 6.59
CA THR A 26 -13.70 2.44 6.71
C THR A 26 -14.46 1.12 6.67
N GLY A 27 -13.75 -0.01 6.53
CA GLY A 27 -14.30 -1.35 6.32
C GLY A 27 -14.47 -1.70 4.84
N GLU A 28 -14.73 -0.73 3.98
CA GLU A 28 -14.79 -0.92 2.51
C GLU A 28 -13.55 -0.36 1.81
N HIS A 29 -13.07 0.80 2.27
CA HIS A 29 -11.96 1.51 1.64
C HIS A 29 -11.04 2.16 2.67
N LEU A 30 -9.78 2.34 2.25
CA LEU A 30 -8.85 3.23 2.94
C LEU A 30 -9.12 4.67 2.48
N VAL A 31 -9.29 5.57 3.43
CA VAL A 31 -9.45 7.01 3.16
C VAL A 31 -8.31 7.80 3.80
N PRO A 32 -7.83 8.90 3.20
CA PRO A 32 -6.82 9.75 3.83
C PRO A 32 -7.23 10.17 5.24
N ALA A 33 -6.27 10.16 6.17
CA ALA A 33 -6.47 10.60 7.54
C ALA A 33 -5.26 11.43 8.01
N GLY A 34 -5.48 12.30 8.99
CA GLY A 34 -4.40 13.01 9.67
C GLY A 34 -3.62 12.10 10.64
N PRO A 35 -2.33 12.38 10.87
CA PRO A 35 -1.52 11.65 11.85
C PRO A 35 -2.14 11.68 13.24
N GLY A 36 -2.21 10.52 13.90
CA GLY A 36 -2.75 10.40 15.26
C GLY A 36 -4.28 10.61 15.37
N GLU A 37 -5.00 10.75 14.26
CA GLU A 37 -6.46 10.70 14.29
C GLU A 37 -6.96 9.34 14.79
N ARG A 38 -8.13 9.31 15.43
CA ARG A 38 -8.67 8.05 15.95
C ARG A 38 -8.93 7.06 14.81
N GLY A 39 -8.23 5.93 14.86
CA GLY A 39 -8.32 4.89 13.83
C GLY A 39 -7.47 5.17 12.59
N ALA A 40 -6.64 6.21 12.61
CA ALA A 40 -5.58 6.39 11.62
C ALA A 40 -4.52 5.30 11.76
N ARG A 41 -3.95 4.93 10.61
CA ARG A 41 -2.79 4.09 10.44
C ARG A 41 -1.73 4.95 9.77
N ASP A 42 -0.73 5.32 10.57
CA ASP A 42 0.26 6.33 10.19
C ASP A 42 1.24 5.83 9.11
N ASP A 43 1.51 4.51 9.08
CA ASP A 43 2.47 3.86 8.18
C ASP A 43 1.82 2.76 7.32
N ILE A 44 0.70 3.06 6.66
CA ILE A 44 -0.01 2.06 5.83
C ILE A 44 0.86 1.48 4.70
N VAL A 45 1.85 2.24 4.23
CA VAL A 45 2.75 1.80 3.17
C VAL A 45 3.58 0.60 3.64
N ASP A 46 4.06 0.63 4.88
CA ASP A 46 4.80 -0.46 5.50
C ASP A 46 3.87 -1.66 5.74
N GLU A 47 2.66 -1.43 6.25
CA GLU A 47 1.67 -2.51 6.41
C GLU A 47 1.31 -3.19 5.08
N ILE A 48 1.16 -2.43 3.99
CA ILE A 48 0.93 -2.99 2.65
C ILE A 48 2.12 -3.84 2.22
N ALA A 49 3.35 -3.37 2.44
CA ALA A 49 4.56 -4.10 2.08
C ALA A 49 4.68 -5.40 2.88
N GLU A 50 4.49 -5.34 4.20
CA GLU A 50 4.49 -6.50 5.09
C GLU A 50 3.44 -7.53 4.67
N GLN A 51 2.19 -7.10 4.50
CA GLN A 51 1.09 -7.98 4.10
C GLN A 51 1.31 -8.61 2.71
N ALA A 52 1.93 -7.86 1.79
CA ALA A 52 2.32 -8.38 0.49
C ALA A 52 3.38 -9.50 0.63
N LEU A 53 4.39 -9.30 1.45
CA LEU A 53 5.42 -10.31 1.71
C LEU A 53 4.84 -11.55 2.41
N ASP A 54 3.98 -11.36 3.41
CA ASP A 54 3.31 -12.44 4.15
C ASP A 54 2.44 -13.32 3.24
N THR A 55 1.84 -12.74 2.21
CA THR A 55 1.06 -13.49 1.22
C THR A 55 1.90 -14.09 0.09
N GLY A 56 3.22 -13.84 0.09
CA GLY A 56 4.17 -14.36 -0.91
C GLY A 56 4.28 -13.51 -2.18
N ALA A 57 3.79 -12.27 -2.16
CA ALA A 57 4.05 -11.30 -3.21
C ALA A 57 5.48 -10.75 -3.10
N ARG A 58 5.97 -10.11 -4.16
CA ARG A 58 7.22 -9.35 -4.15
C ARG A 58 6.96 -7.88 -3.89
N VAL A 59 7.90 -7.20 -3.23
CA VAL A 59 7.89 -5.74 -3.05
C VAL A 59 9.08 -5.13 -3.78
N ARG A 60 8.87 -4.02 -4.49
CA ARG A 60 9.90 -3.27 -5.19
C ARG A 60 9.79 -1.78 -4.88
N PHE A 61 10.84 -1.22 -4.30
CA PHE A 61 11.00 0.23 -4.22
C PHE A 61 11.46 0.80 -5.56
N VAL A 62 10.88 1.90 -6.00
CA VAL A 62 11.21 2.60 -7.24
C VAL A 62 11.61 4.05 -6.93
N PRO A 63 12.38 4.73 -7.81
CA PRO A 63 12.75 6.13 -7.59
C PRO A 63 11.54 7.04 -7.50
N ASP A 64 11.75 8.20 -6.89
CA ASP A 64 10.78 9.29 -6.83
C ASP A 64 10.20 9.61 -8.21
N ASP A 65 8.89 9.92 -8.23
CA ASP A 65 8.10 10.25 -9.41
C ASP A 65 7.89 9.12 -10.45
N ALA A 66 8.45 7.92 -10.23
CA ALA A 66 8.26 6.79 -11.14
C ALA A 66 6.80 6.28 -11.24
N LEU A 67 5.95 6.61 -10.26
CA LEU A 67 4.55 6.26 -10.13
C LEU A 67 3.66 7.50 -9.88
N ALA A 68 4.13 8.70 -10.25
CA ALA A 68 3.44 9.96 -9.97
C ALA A 68 2.00 9.98 -10.53
N ASP A 69 1.79 9.36 -11.69
CA ASP A 69 0.49 9.31 -12.37
C ASP A 69 -0.49 8.29 -11.77
N VAL A 70 -0.03 7.41 -10.87
CA VAL A 70 -0.82 6.29 -10.33
C VAL A 70 -0.86 6.27 -8.80
N GLY A 71 -0.57 7.41 -8.16
CA GLY A 71 -0.72 7.57 -6.72
C GLY A 71 0.42 6.98 -5.90
N ARG A 72 1.64 6.90 -6.47
CA ARG A 72 2.91 6.61 -5.75
C ARG A 72 3.06 5.17 -5.24
N ILE A 73 2.03 4.32 -5.40
CA ILE A 73 2.03 2.89 -5.08
C ILE A 73 1.15 2.13 -6.08
N ALA A 74 1.62 0.98 -6.56
CA ALA A 74 0.92 0.15 -7.54
C ALA A 74 1.02 -1.34 -7.21
N ALA A 75 0.03 -2.13 -7.64
CA ALA A 75 0.02 -3.58 -7.43
C ALA A 75 -0.37 -4.33 -8.71
N VAL A 76 0.34 -5.42 -8.99
CA VAL A 76 0.06 -6.36 -10.09
C VAL A 76 -0.59 -7.62 -9.52
N LEU A 77 -1.75 -8.00 -10.06
CA LEU A 77 -2.46 -9.21 -9.65
C LEU A 77 -1.75 -10.48 -10.17
N ARG A 78 -1.90 -11.58 -9.44
CA ARG A 78 -1.46 -12.91 -9.90
C ARG A 78 -2.29 -13.33 -11.11
N SER A 79 -1.63 -13.93 -12.10
CA SER A 79 -2.22 -14.65 -13.22
C SER A 79 -2.63 -16.06 -12.82
#